data_AF-A0A368CD15-F1
#
_entry.id   AF-A0A368CD15-F1
#
_cell.length_a   1.000
_cell.length_b   1.000
_cell.length_c   1.000
_cell.angle_alpha   90.00
_cell.angle_beta   90.00
_cell.angle_gamma   90.00
#
_symmetry.space_group_name_H-M   'P 1'
#
loop_
_entity.id
_entity.type
_entity.pdbx_description
1 polymer ?
#
loop_
_entity_poly.entity_id
_entity_poly.type
_entity_poly.pdbx_seq_one_letter_code
_entity_poly.pdbx_strand_id
1 'polypeptide(L)'
;MKVSFNELESLSRKAFIGMGFSDGQAVDAADMLCWMESLGFEGLKALSDALAQYSLEHPHAPAERLYQDTDVTVLDAHNASVLACSHLPLELTFAKARARGLSILKIRRCRQRQLIMGYLARLANRGMNITAFWRNSQQPLTEQVVGFRANSSVPSIRIYAVSEVPEETQENTGISIVMANHVDLLPTMRSDYEYNLLAKHDEAELLDARSQSGSRGITVDDALWATLNQFAKLTLVESTGNSRLGAGPAD
;
A
#
# COMPACT_ATOMS: atom_id res chain seq x y z
N MET A 1 -0.18 3.46 23.55
CA MET A 1 0.07 2.12 24.10
C MET A 1 1.15 1.33 23.34
N LYS A 2 1.66 0.22 23.88
CA LYS A 2 2.57 -0.72 23.18
C LYS A 2 1.88 -2.05 22.89
N VAL A 3 2.05 -2.56 21.67
CA VAL A 3 1.45 -3.83 21.21
C VAL A 3 2.44 -4.64 20.38
N SER A 4 2.19 -5.95 20.24
CA SER A 4 2.93 -6.81 19.31
C SER A 4 2.47 -6.65 17.85
N PHE A 5 3.30 -7.09 16.90
CA PHE A 5 2.92 -7.14 15.49
C PHE A 5 1.66 -7.98 15.27
N ASN A 6 1.56 -9.14 15.91
CA ASN A 6 0.41 -10.03 15.77
C ASN A 6 -0.88 -9.41 16.30
N GLU A 7 -0.81 -8.64 17.39
CA GLU A 7 -1.97 -7.91 17.92
C GLU A 7 -2.42 -6.80 16.98
N LEU A 8 -1.46 -6.03 16.45
CA LEU A 8 -1.77 -4.99 15.46
C LEU A 8 -2.38 -5.61 14.19
N GLU A 9 -1.74 -6.63 13.62
CA GLU A 9 -2.20 -7.30 12.40
C GLU A 9 -3.63 -7.86 12.58
N SER A 10 -3.86 -8.60 13.67
CA SER A 10 -5.16 -9.22 13.96
C SER A 10 -6.27 -8.17 14.17
N LEU A 11 -5.98 -7.07 14.88
CA LEU A 11 -6.95 -6.00 15.08
C LEU A 11 -7.21 -5.23 13.77
N SER A 12 -6.15 -4.85 13.05
CA SER A 12 -6.24 -4.13 11.78
C SER A 12 -7.01 -4.93 10.73
N ARG A 13 -6.77 -6.24 10.63
CA ARG A 13 -7.53 -7.12 9.74
C ARG A 13 -9.03 -7.06 10.05
N LYS A 14 -9.42 -7.20 11.33
CA LYS A 14 -10.83 -7.10 11.73
C LYS A 14 -11.39 -5.71 11.45
N ALA A 15 -10.64 -4.66 11.73
CA ALA A 15 -11.05 -3.29 11.44
C ALA A 15 -11.32 -3.08 9.94
N PHE A 16 -10.42 -3.53 9.06
CA PHE A 16 -10.61 -3.40 7.62
C PHE A 16 -11.82 -4.17 7.10
N ILE A 17 -12.09 -5.38 7.62
CA ILE A 17 -13.34 -6.10 7.31
C ILE A 17 -14.56 -5.26 7.75
N GLY A 18 -14.51 -4.68 8.95
CA GLY A 18 -15.56 -3.78 9.45
C GLY A 18 -15.75 -2.51 8.61
N MET A 19 -14.72 -2.09 7.88
CA MET A 19 -14.75 -0.99 6.91
C MET A 19 -15.23 -1.43 5.51
N GLY A 20 -15.60 -2.71 5.34
CA GLY A 20 -16.13 -3.26 4.08
C GLY A 20 -15.09 -3.89 3.16
N PHE A 21 -13.87 -4.13 3.63
CA PHE A 21 -12.86 -4.87 2.84
C PHE A 21 -13.26 -6.35 2.79
N SER A 22 -13.01 -7.01 1.66
CA SER A 22 -13.07 -8.48 1.63
C SER A 22 -12.01 -9.10 2.55
N ASP A 23 -12.19 -10.37 2.95
CA ASP A 23 -11.23 -11.06 3.82
C ASP A 23 -9.78 -11.02 3.27
N GLY A 24 -9.61 -11.26 1.97
CA GLY A 24 -8.29 -11.22 1.32
C GLY A 24 -7.68 -9.81 1.32
N GLN A 25 -8.49 -8.80 0.98
CA GLN A 25 -8.06 -7.39 1.03
C GLN A 25 -7.66 -6.95 2.45
N ALA A 26 -8.40 -7.40 3.46
CA ALA A 26 -8.14 -7.04 4.84
C ALA A 26 -6.85 -7.66 5.38
N VAL A 27 -6.55 -8.92 5.00
CA VAL A 27 -5.26 -9.56 5.30
C VAL A 27 -4.13 -8.77 4.64
N ASP A 28 -4.24 -8.52 3.34
CA ASP A 28 -3.24 -7.77 2.58
C ASP A 28 -2.99 -6.38 3.18
N ALA A 29 -4.04 -5.64 3.53
CA ALA A 29 -3.93 -4.30 4.10
C ALA A 29 -3.31 -4.31 5.51
N ALA A 30 -3.61 -5.31 6.34
CA ALA A 30 -3.02 -5.47 7.66
C ALA A 30 -1.51 -5.79 7.56
N ASP A 31 -1.15 -6.71 6.66
CA ASP A 31 0.26 -7.03 6.37
C ASP A 31 1.03 -5.80 5.90
N MET A 32 0.44 -5.02 5.00
CA MET A 32 1.03 -3.78 4.49
C MET A 32 1.33 -2.80 5.63
N LEU A 33 0.37 -2.61 6.54
CA LEU A 33 0.51 -1.72 7.69
C LEU A 33 1.63 -2.18 8.63
N CYS A 34 1.63 -3.46 8.99
CA CYS A 34 2.66 -4.03 9.85
C CYS A 34 4.05 -3.96 9.21
N TRP A 35 4.15 -4.19 7.90
CA TRP A 35 5.41 -4.04 7.18
C TRP A 35 5.93 -2.60 7.25
N MET A 36 5.06 -1.61 7.03
CA MET A 36 5.41 -0.19 7.11
C MET A 36 5.94 0.20 8.49
N GLU A 37 5.28 -0.24 9.56
CA GLU A 37 5.73 -0.02 10.93
C GLU A 37 7.06 -0.72 11.23
N SER A 38 7.26 -1.93 10.69
CA SER A 38 8.49 -2.67 10.93
C SER A 38 9.73 -1.92 10.41
N LEU A 39 9.58 -1.14 9.34
CA LEU A 39 10.66 -0.35 8.74
C LEU A 39 10.68 1.11 9.19
N GLY A 40 9.82 1.51 10.12
CA GLY A 40 9.76 2.88 10.62
C GLY A 40 9.19 3.89 9.62
N PHE A 41 8.35 3.44 8.68
CA PHE A 41 7.72 4.32 7.67
C PHE A 41 6.39 4.93 8.11
N GLU A 42 6.11 4.96 9.42
CA GLU A 42 4.93 5.62 10.00
C GLU A 42 3.59 5.16 9.36
N GLY A 43 3.44 3.86 9.09
CA GLY A 43 2.22 3.29 8.51
C GLY A 43 0.95 3.57 9.32
N LEU A 44 1.05 3.57 10.66
CA LEU A 44 -0.03 3.88 11.58
C LEU A 44 -0.47 5.34 11.48
N LYS A 45 0.47 6.26 11.27
CA LYS A 45 0.15 7.67 11.04
C LYS A 45 -0.56 7.83 9.70
N ALA A 46 -0.04 7.23 8.63
CA ALA A 46 -0.69 7.25 7.33
C ALA A 46 -2.11 6.64 7.36
N LEU A 47 -2.32 5.59 8.16
CA LEU A 47 -3.64 5.02 8.42
C LEU A 47 -4.53 5.97 9.21
N SER A 48 -4.02 6.61 10.27
CA SER A 48 -4.76 7.60 11.05
C SER A 48 -5.26 8.74 10.16
N ASP A 49 -4.40 9.26 9.29
CA ASP A 49 -4.77 10.30 8.32
C ASP A 49 -5.82 9.82 7.31
N ALA A 50 -5.77 8.54 6.92
CA ALA A 50 -6.78 7.92 6.06
C ALA A 50 -8.14 7.82 6.75
N LEU A 51 -8.15 7.38 8.01
CA LEU A 51 -9.37 7.20 8.80
C LEU A 51 -10.04 8.54 9.10
N ALA A 52 -9.27 9.61 9.32
CA ALA A 52 -9.81 10.95 9.51
C ALA A 52 -10.63 11.46 8.29
N GLN A 53 -10.40 10.90 7.11
CA GLN A 53 -11.08 11.24 5.86
C GLN A 53 -12.09 10.17 5.41
N TYR A 54 -12.29 9.12 6.20
CA TYR A 54 -13.16 8.00 5.88
C TYR A 54 -14.56 8.22 6.44
N SER A 55 -15.59 7.84 5.68
CA SER A 55 -17.00 7.90 6.10
C SER A 55 -17.68 6.58 5.81
N LEU A 56 -18.31 5.97 6.82
CA LEU A 56 -19.14 4.77 6.67
C LEU A 56 -20.43 5.05 5.89
N GLU A 57 -20.97 6.27 6.02
CA GLU A 57 -22.19 6.69 5.30
C GLU A 57 -21.94 6.88 3.80
N HIS A 58 -20.70 7.23 3.44
CA HIS A 58 -20.29 7.51 2.07
C HIS A 58 -19.04 6.69 1.72
N PRO A 59 -19.18 5.35 1.58
CA PRO A 59 -18.06 4.49 1.23
C PRO A 59 -17.48 4.89 -0.13
N HIS A 60 -16.19 4.66 -0.32
CA HIS A 60 -15.54 4.94 -1.60
C HIS A 60 -16.18 4.13 -2.73
N ALA A 61 -16.39 4.79 -3.87
CA ALA A 61 -16.77 4.11 -5.10
C ALA A 61 -15.71 3.06 -5.45
N PRO A 62 -16.11 1.89 -5.98
CA PRO A 62 -15.16 0.90 -6.45
C PRO A 62 -14.29 1.50 -7.57
N ALA A 63 -13.03 1.08 -7.66
CA ALA A 63 -12.12 1.59 -8.68
C ALA A 63 -12.66 1.29 -10.09
N GLU A 64 -12.67 2.31 -10.94
CA GLU A 64 -13.09 2.20 -12.34
C GLU A 64 -11.90 1.88 -13.24
N ARG A 65 -12.06 0.93 -14.15
CA ARG A 65 -11.03 0.63 -15.16
C ARG A 65 -11.19 1.55 -16.36
N LEU A 66 -10.28 2.52 -16.49
CA LEU A 66 -10.24 3.46 -17.61
C LEU A 66 -9.63 2.86 -18.88
N TYR A 67 -8.62 2.00 -18.72
CA TYR A 67 -7.92 1.37 -19.84
C TYR A 67 -7.29 0.04 -19.42
N GLN A 68 -7.27 -0.93 -20.33
CA GLN A 68 -6.54 -2.17 -20.15
C GLN A 68 -6.20 -2.77 -21.50
N ASP A 69 -4.93 -3.06 -21.71
CA ASP A 69 -4.45 -3.94 -22.77
C ASP A 69 -3.69 -5.13 -22.16
N THR A 70 -2.83 -5.76 -22.94
CA THR A 70 -2.06 -6.93 -22.51
C THR A 70 -1.00 -6.61 -21.45
N ASP A 71 -0.41 -5.42 -21.48
CA ASP A 71 0.77 -5.05 -20.69
C ASP A 71 0.48 -3.88 -19.73
N VAL A 72 -0.53 -3.06 -20.01
CA VAL A 72 -0.88 -1.84 -19.28
C VAL A 72 -2.29 -1.93 -18.70
N THR A 73 -2.46 -1.42 -17.49
CA THR A 73 -3.77 -1.23 -16.84
C THR A 73 -3.83 0.17 -16.23
N VAL A 74 -4.91 0.91 -16.48
CA VAL A 74 -5.16 2.24 -15.90
C VAL A 74 -6.49 2.21 -15.19
N LEU A 75 -6.45 2.57 -13.91
CA LEU A 75 -7.61 2.63 -13.03
C LEU A 75 -7.80 4.05 -12.50
N ASP A 76 -9.04 4.37 -12.17
CA ASP A 76 -9.40 5.50 -11.35
C ASP A 76 -9.87 5.01 -9.98
N ALA A 77 -9.18 5.41 -8.91
CA ALA A 77 -9.54 4.98 -7.57
C ALA A 77 -10.59 5.88 -6.90
N HIS A 78 -11.09 6.93 -7.56
CA HIS A 78 -12.08 7.87 -7.00
C HIS A 78 -11.66 8.41 -5.62
N ASN A 79 -10.38 8.76 -5.49
CA ASN A 79 -9.74 9.16 -4.24
C ASN A 79 -9.66 8.06 -3.17
N ALA A 80 -9.93 6.78 -3.42
CA ALA A 80 -9.77 5.73 -2.41
C ALA A 80 -8.31 5.62 -1.91
N SER A 81 -8.15 5.14 -0.68
CA SER A 81 -6.85 4.73 -0.14
C SER A 81 -6.29 3.57 -0.97
N VAL A 82 -4.97 3.55 -1.16
CA VAL A 82 -4.27 2.46 -1.84
C VAL A 82 -4.53 1.10 -1.18
N LEU A 83 -4.82 1.06 0.13
CA LEU A 83 -5.19 -0.16 0.84
C LEU A 83 -6.45 -0.81 0.25
N ALA A 84 -7.42 0.00 -0.19
CA ALA A 84 -8.70 -0.49 -0.70
C ALA A 84 -8.63 -0.87 -2.19
N CYS A 85 -7.81 -0.18 -2.98
CA CYS A 85 -7.88 -0.27 -4.44
C CYS A 85 -6.71 -1.03 -5.11
N SER A 86 -5.66 -1.44 -4.38
CA SER A 86 -4.42 -1.92 -5.01
C SER A 86 -4.28 -3.43 -5.18
N HIS A 87 -4.85 -4.26 -4.30
CA HIS A 87 -4.60 -5.72 -4.25
C HIS A 87 -4.76 -6.46 -5.60
N LEU A 88 -5.97 -6.51 -6.19
CA LEU A 88 -6.22 -7.22 -7.45
C LEU A 88 -5.48 -6.59 -8.64
N PRO A 89 -5.44 -5.26 -8.80
CA PRO A 89 -4.66 -4.64 -9.86
C PRO A 89 -3.17 -4.98 -9.78
N LEU A 90 -2.59 -5.06 -8.58
CA LEU A 90 -1.21 -5.44 -8.37
C LEU A 90 -0.95 -6.90 -8.79
N GLU A 91 -1.81 -7.84 -8.39
CA GLU A 91 -1.68 -9.24 -8.80
C GLU A 91 -1.87 -9.44 -10.31
N LEU A 92 -2.81 -8.70 -10.93
CA LEU A 92 -2.98 -8.72 -12.39
C LEU A 92 -1.71 -8.21 -13.10
N THR A 93 -1.13 -7.12 -12.60
CA THR A 93 0.09 -6.52 -13.15
C THR A 93 1.28 -7.47 -12.98
N PHE A 94 1.40 -8.11 -11.81
CA PHE A 94 2.39 -9.15 -11.56
C PHE A 94 2.24 -10.31 -12.55
N ALA A 95 1.02 -10.84 -12.73
CA ALA A 95 0.76 -11.95 -13.64
C ALA A 95 1.11 -11.61 -15.10
N LYS A 96 0.72 -10.41 -15.57
CA LYS A 96 1.09 -9.89 -16.89
C LYS A 96 2.60 -9.77 -17.06
N ALA A 97 3.29 -9.16 -16.09
CA ALA A 97 4.75 -9.00 -16.13
C ALA A 97 5.46 -10.35 -16.16
N ARG A 98 5.01 -11.32 -15.34
CA ARG A 98 5.56 -12.68 -15.35
C ARG A 98 5.41 -13.35 -16.72
N ALA A 99 4.24 -13.23 -17.34
CA ALA A 99 3.95 -13.88 -18.62
C ALA A 99 4.64 -13.21 -19.82
N ARG A 100 4.86 -11.89 -19.77
CA ARG A 100 5.26 -11.10 -20.97
C ARG A 100 6.56 -10.33 -20.82
N GLY A 101 7.17 -10.35 -19.64
CA GLY A 101 8.44 -9.69 -19.34
C GLY A 101 8.28 -8.32 -18.68
N LEU A 102 7.18 -7.59 -18.93
CA LEU A 102 6.92 -6.26 -18.40
C LEU A 102 5.42 -5.99 -18.26
N SER A 103 5.01 -5.26 -17.22
CA SER A 103 3.65 -4.71 -17.11
C SER A 103 3.63 -3.40 -16.33
N ILE A 104 2.65 -2.55 -16.64
CA ILE A 104 2.47 -1.22 -16.04
C ILE A 104 1.07 -1.11 -15.44
N LEU A 105 1.00 -0.56 -14.23
CA LEU A 105 -0.23 -0.15 -13.55
C LEU A 105 -0.19 1.33 -13.25
N LYS A 106 -1.23 2.05 -13.66
CA LYS A 106 -1.51 3.42 -13.20
C LYS A 106 -2.80 3.42 -12.39
N ILE A 107 -2.74 3.88 -11.14
CA ILE A 107 -3.93 4.16 -10.33
C ILE A 107 -4.03 5.68 -10.18
N ARG A 108 -5.02 6.30 -10.83
CA ARG A 108 -5.32 7.74 -10.73
C ARG A 108 -6.14 8.03 -9.47
N ARG A 109 -6.06 9.26 -8.96
CA ARG A 109 -6.82 9.73 -7.78
C ARG A 109 -6.73 8.72 -6.64
N CYS A 110 -5.53 8.45 -6.16
CA CYS A 110 -5.25 7.44 -5.12
C CYS A 110 -4.60 8.12 -3.92
N ARG A 111 -5.11 7.88 -2.71
CA ARG A 111 -4.55 8.43 -1.46
C ARG A 111 -3.66 7.42 -0.72
N GLN A 112 -2.86 7.92 0.23
CA GLN A 112 -1.94 7.13 1.08
C GLN A 112 -1.01 6.17 0.30
N ARG A 113 -0.53 6.63 -0.87
CA ARG A 113 0.24 5.85 -1.85
C ARG A 113 1.44 5.10 -1.24
N GLN A 114 2.09 5.68 -0.23
CA GLN A 114 3.24 5.10 0.44
C GLN A 114 2.95 3.74 1.09
N LEU A 115 1.71 3.48 1.56
CA LEU A 115 1.34 2.20 2.16
C LEU A 115 1.46 1.02 1.18
N ILE A 116 1.48 1.28 -0.14
CA ILE A 116 1.62 0.26 -1.17
C ILE A 116 2.91 -0.56 -1.01
N MET A 117 3.95 0.02 -0.43
CA MET A 117 5.28 -0.59 -0.34
C MET A 117 5.25 -1.96 0.36
N GLY A 118 4.37 -2.15 1.35
CA GLY A 118 4.21 -3.44 2.01
C GLY A 118 3.75 -4.56 1.05
N TYR A 119 2.86 -4.25 0.11
CA TYR A 119 2.41 -5.20 -0.90
C TYR A 119 3.50 -5.44 -1.95
N LEU A 120 4.18 -4.37 -2.37
CA LEU A 120 5.27 -4.47 -3.34
C LEU A 120 6.42 -5.33 -2.82
N ALA A 121 6.75 -5.25 -1.52
CA ALA A 121 7.74 -6.12 -0.91
C ALA A 121 7.38 -7.61 -1.04
N ARG A 122 6.10 -7.97 -0.91
CA ARG A 122 5.62 -9.34 -1.12
C ARG A 122 5.76 -9.79 -2.57
N LEU A 123 5.42 -8.93 -3.52
CA LEU A 123 5.61 -9.23 -4.94
C LEU A 123 7.10 -9.35 -5.32
N ALA A 124 7.95 -8.51 -4.73
CA ALA A 124 9.39 -8.57 -4.92
C ALA A 124 9.97 -9.90 -4.40
N ASN A 125 9.54 -10.34 -3.21
CA ASN A 125 9.89 -11.66 -2.66
C ASN A 125 9.45 -12.85 -3.54
N ARG A 126 8.50 -12.63 -4.46
CA ARG A 126 8.09 -13.62 -5.48
C ARG A 126 8.93 -13.52 -6.77
N GLY A 127 10.10 -12.87 -6.70
CA GLY A 127 11.06 -12.78 -7.79
C GLY A 127 10.72 -11.74 -8.86
N MET A 128 10.07 -10.63 -8.48
CA MET A 128 9.72 -9.54 -9.41
C MET A 128 10.55 -8.28 -9.13
N ASN A 129 11.03 -7.62 -10.19
CA ASN A 129 11.58 -6.27 -10.06
C ASN A 129 10.45 -5.25 -10.22
N ILE A 130 10.41 -4.26 -9.34
CA ILE A 130 9.29 -3.32 -9.24
C ILE A 130 9.83 -1.91 -9.07
N THR A 131 9.33 -0.98 -9.87
CA THR A 131 9.51 0.45 -9.67
C THR A 131 8.15 1.10 -9.50
N ALA A 132 7.91 1.77 -8.38
CA ALA A 132 6.73 2.57 -8.14
C ALA A 132 7.12 4.03 -7.96
N PHE A 133 6.33 4.95 -8.49
CA PHE A 133 6.58 6.38 -8.35
C PHE A 133 5.29 7.19 -8.31
N TRP A 134 5.32 8.27 -7.55
CA TRP A 134 4.21 9.20 -7.40
C TRP A 134 4.71 10.59 -7.02
N ARG A 135 3.85 11.58 -7.27
CA ARG A 135 4.10 12.99 -6.97
C ARG A 135 3.33 13.38 -5.70
N ASN A 136 3.95 14.20 -4.84
CA ASN A 136 3.32 14.80 -3.68
C ASN A 136 3.22 16.32 -3.88
N SER A 137 2.00 16.85 -3.88
CA SER A 137 1.67 18.25 -4.19
C SER A 137 2.05 19.27 -3.08
N GLN A 138 3.00 18.95 -2.22
CA GLN A 138 3.57 19.89 -1.26
C GLN A 138 4.49 20.90 -1.96
N GLN A 139 4.94 21.95 -1.25
CA GLN A 139 5.97 22.85 -1.75
C GLN A 139 7.31 22.63 -1.00
N PRO A 140 8.42 22.36 -1.71
CA PRO A 140 8.51 22.16 -3.17
C PRO A 140 7.77 20.88 -3.60
N LEU A 141 7.37 20.84 -4.87
CA LEU A 141 6.80 19.63 -5.46
C LEU A 141 7.83 18.51 -5.37
N THR A 142 7.41 17.33 -4.93
CA THR A 142 8.32 16.19 -4.81
C THR A 142 7.81 14.99 -5.60
N GLU A 143 8.75 14.23 -6.16
CA GLU A 143 8.50 12.91 -6.72
C GLU A 143 9.24 11.86 -5.89
N GLN A 144 8.49 10.87 -5.43
CA GLN A 144 9.03 9.74 -4.69
C GLN A 144 9.11 8.54 -5.61
N VAL A 145 10.29 7.93 -5.67
CA VAL A 145 10.58 6.73 -6.45
C VAL A 145 10.99 5.62 -5.49
N VAL A 146 10.32 4.49 -5.61
CA VAL A 146 10.53 3.29 -4.80
C VAL A 146 10.88 2.13 -5.72
N GLY A 147 12.06 1.54 -5.53
CA GLY A 147 12.52 0.39 -6.29
C GLY A 147 12.65 -0.84 -5.40
N PHE A 148 12.12 -1.97 -5.84
CA PHE A 148 12.40 -3.29 -5.29
C PHE A 148 13.10 -4.15 -6.32
N ARG A 149 14.20 -4.78 -5.89
CA ARG A 149 14.85 -5.85 -6.66
C ARG A 149 14.11 -7.16 -6.42
N ALA A 150 14.09 -8.03 -7.43
CA ALA A 150 13.59 -9.38 -7.27
C ALA A 150 14.28 -10.08 -6.09
N ASN A 151 13.48 -10.72 -5.22
CA ASN A 151 13.88 -11.38 -3.98
C ASN A 151 14.42 -10.45 -2.88
N SER A 152 14.27 -9.12 -3.01
CA SER A 152 14.52 -8.19 -1.91
C SER A 152 13.26 -7.95 -1.08
N SER A 153 13.42 -7.92 0.24
CA SER A 153 12.33 -7.66 1.19
C SER A 153 12.22 -6.18 1.62
N VAL A 154 13.16 -5.33 1.17
CA VAL A 154 13.22 -3.90 1.46
C VAL A 154 13.45 -3.10 0.16
N PRO A 155 12.92 -1.87 0.06
CA PRO A 155 13.09 -1.03 -1.11
C PRO A 155 14.39 -0.21 -1.08
N SER A 156 14.77 0.32 -2.24
CA SER A 156 15.47 1.60 -2.36
C SER A 156 14.43 2.71 -2.50
N ILE A 157 14.56 3.79 -1.73
CA ILE A 157 13.66 4.96 -1.81
C ILE A 157 14.47 6.19 -2.14
N ARG A 158 13.97 6.99 -3.08
CA ARG A 158 14.55 8.28 -3.46
C ARG A 158 13.45 9.33 -3.57
N ILE A 159 13.72 10.52 -3.05
CA ILE A 159 12.79 11.66 -3.12
C ILE A 159 13.50 12.78 -3.84
N TYR A 160 12.87 13.30 -4.89
CA TYR A 160 13.41 14.35 -5.73
C TYR A 160 12.53 15.59 -5.65
N ALA A 161 13.13 16.79 -5.63
CA ALA A 161 12.40 18.01 -5.93
C ALA A 161 12.16 18.10 -7.44
N VAL A 162 10.95 18.46 -7.83
CA VAL A 162 10.56 18.62 -9.23
C VAL A 162 10.45 20.11 -9.53
N SER A 163 11.41 20.64 -10.30
CA SER A 163 11.50 22.06 -10.65
C SER A 163 10.71 22.42 -11.91
N GLU A 164 10.63 21.48 -12.87
CA GLU A 164 9.93 21.66 -14.14
C GLU A 164 8.70 20.75 -14.17
N VAL A 165 7.53 21.36 -13.99
CA VAL A 165 6.25 20.67 -14.18
C VAL A 165 5.67 21.22 -15.48
N PRO A 166 5.37 20.36 -16.48
CA PRO A 166 4.57 20.80 -17.62
C PRO A 166 3.28 21.45 -17.12
N GLU A 167 2.73 22.44 -17.84
CA GLU A 167 1.37 22.93 -17.59
C GLU A 167 0.38 21.77 -17.77
N GLU A 168 0.13 21.00 -16.72
CA GLU A 168 -0.82 19.90 -16.71
C GLU A 168 -2.23 20.47 -16.56
N THR A 169 -3.15 20.07 -17.45
CA THR A 169 -4.58 20.40 -17.33
C THR A 169 -5.29 19.64 -16.21
N GLN A 170 -4.64 18.65 -15.57
CA GLN A 170 -5.21 17.81 -14.49
C GLN A 170 -4.16 17.43 -13.45
N GLU A 171 -4.51 17.47 -12.16
CA GLU A 171 -3.59 17.10 -11.08
C GLU A 171 -3.15 15.63 -11.11
N ASN A 172 -1.84 15.38 -11.06
CA ASN A 172 -1.28 14.03 -10.93
C ASN A 172 -1.30 13.53 -9.47
N THR A 173 -2.47 13.08 -9.02
CA THR A 173 -2.70 12.53 -7.66
C THR A 173 -2.66 10.99 -7.61
N GLY A 174 -2.05 10.36 -8.61
CA GLY A 174 -2.01 8.90 -8.76
C GLY A 174 -0.67 8.27 -8.37
N ILE A 175 -0.58 6.96 -8.54
CA ILE A 175 0.65 6.17 -8.45
C ILE A 175 0.84 5.39 -9.75
N SER A 176 2.09 5.33 -10.22
CA SER A 176 2.51 4.49 -11.35
C SER A 176 3.39 3.37 -10.83
N ILE A 177 3.23 2.17 -11.38
CA ILE A 177 3.98 0.97 -11.00
C ILE A 177 4.40 0.26 -12.28
N VAL A 178 5.67 -0.09 -12.35
CA VAL A 178 6.27 -0.86 -13.44
C VAL A 178 6.85 -2.12 -12.84
N MET A 179 6.46 -3.27 -13.39
CA MET A 179 6.99 -4.58 -13.00
C MET A 179 7.69 -5.20 -14.19
N ALA A 180 8.85 -5.80 -13.98
CA ALA A 180 9.59 -6.49 -15.03
C ALA A 180 10.40 -7.68 -14.53
N ASN A 181 10.53 -8.71 -15.38
CA ASN A 181 11.26 -9.92 -15.05
C ASN A 181 12.78 -9.68 -14.96
N HIS A 182 13.33 -8.86 -15.87
CA HIS A 182 14.78 -8.67 -16.02
C HIS A 182 15.15 -7.18 -16.16
N VAL A 183 15.06 -6.42 -15.06
CA VAL A 183 15.44 -4.99 -15.05
C VAL A 183 16.94 -4.80 -15.27
N ASP A 184 17.77 -5.75 -14.85
CA ASP A 184 19.24 -5.67 -15.00
C ASP A 184 19.71 -5.69 -16.46
N LEU A 185 18.82 -6.05 -17.41
CA LEU A 185 19.10 -5.99 -18.85
C LEU A 185 18.80 -4.62 -19.45
N LEU A 186 18.13 -3.72 -18.71
CA LEU A 186 17.81 -2.39 -19.19
C LEU A 186 19.06 -1.50 -19.11
N PRO A 187 19.38 -0.75 -20.18
CA PRO A 187 20.50 0.19 -20.13
C PRO A 187 20.22 1.26 -19.09
N THR A 188 21.25 1.66 -18.35
CA THR A 188 21.15 2.82 -17.46
C THR A 188 21.02 4.08 -18.30
N MET A 189 19.79 4.57 -18.48
CA MET A 189 19.52 5.85 -19.11
C MET A 189 19.79 6.96 -18.10
N ARG A 190 20.88 7.71 -18.28
CA ARG A 190 21.15 8.94 -17.53
C ARG A 190 20.84 10.13 -18.43
N SER A 191 19.95 10.99 -17.99
CA SER A 191 19.76 12.32 -18.61
C SER A 191 20.76 13.30 -18.01
N ASP A 192 21.07 14.37 -18.75
CA ASP A 192 21.84 15.51 -18.24
C ASP A 192 21.00 16.42 -17.30
N TYR A 193 19.78 16.00 -16.94
CA TYR A 193 18.92 16.74 -16.03
C TYR A 193 19.47 16.70 -14.60
N GLU A 194 19.60 17.86 -13.97
CA GLU A 194 19.93 17.95 -12.56
C GLU A 194 18.71 17.57 -11.71
N TYR A 195 18.75 16.37 -11.14
CA TYR A 195 17.76 15.94 -10.15
C TYR A 195 18.21 16.37 -8.75
N ASN A 196 17.42 17.25 -8.10
CA ASN A 196 17.68 17.63 -6.72
C ASN A 196 17.18 16.51 -5.77
N LEU A 197 18.09 15.62 -5.37
CA LEU A 197 17.82 14.53 -4.42
C LEU A 197 17.67 15.10 -3.01
N LEU A 198 16.46 15.03 -2.47
CA LEU A 198 16.13 15.53 -1.12
C LEU A 198 16.36 14.47 -0.04
N ALA A 199 16.08 13.21 -0.35
CA ALA A 199 16.23 12.11 0.60
C ALA A 199 16.48 10.78 -0.12
N LYS A 200 17.18 9.88 0.57
CA LYS A 200 17.48 8.53 0.14
C LYS A 200 17.39 7.59 1.34
N HIS A 201 16.79 6.43 1.14
CA HIS A 201 16.87 5.33 2.10
C HIS A 201 17.52 4.12 1.42
N ASP A 202 18.58 3.62 2.04
CA ASP A 202 19.33 2.47 1.54
C ASP A 202 18.87 1.16 2.19
N GLU A 203 19.02 0.05 1.45
CA GLU A 203 18.55 -1.27 1.89
C GLU A 203 19.13 -1.66 3.26
N ALA A 204 20.41 -1.35 3.52
CA ALA A 204 21.07 -1.68 4.78
C ALA A 204 20.43 -0.99 6.00
N GLU A 205 20.12 0.31 5.88
CA GLU A 205 19.47 1.08 6.94
C GLU A 205 18.08 0.53 7.26
N LEU A 206 17.34 0.12 6.23
CA LEU A 206 16.00 -0.46 6.38
C LEU A 206 16.03 -1.84 7.03
N LEU A 207 17.02 -2.67 6.69
CA LEU A 207 17.21 -3.97 7.35
C LEU A 207 17.54 -3.80 8.84
N ASP A 208 18.38 -2.82 9.19
CA ASP A 208 18.68 -2.49 10.58
C ASP A 208 17.43 -1.99 11.32
N ALA A 209 16.65 -1.10 10.70
CA ALA A 209 15.38 -0.63 11.26
C ALA A 209 14.42 -1.79 11.55
N ARG A 210 14.27 -2.72 10.60
CA ARG A 210 13.44 -3.92 10.76
C ARG A 210 13.84 -4.76 11.97
N SER A 211 15.14 -4.97 12.11
CA SER A 211 15.74 -5.77 13.18
C SER A 211 15.43 -5.17 14.55
N GLN A 212 15.53 -3.84 14.66
CA GLN A 212 15.24 -3.12 15.91
C GLN A 212 13.76 -3.13 16.27
N SER A 213 12.88 -2.90 15.30
CA SER A 213 11.42 -2.85 15.51
C SER A 213 10.86 -4.17 16.06
N GLY A 214 11.37 -5.31 15.58
CA GLY A 214 10.96 -6.64 16.07
C GLY A 214 11.16 -6.84 17.58
N SER A 215 12.15 -6.16 18.19
CA SER A 215 12.49 -6.32 19.61
C SER A 215 11.75 -5.36 20.56
N ARG A 216 11.24 -4.22 20.06
CA ARG A 216 10.76 -3.10 20.91
C ARG A 216 9.24 -3.02 21.07
N GLY A 217 8.50 -3.82 20.29
CA GLY A 217 7.05 -3.69 20.12
C GLY A 217 6.69 -2.43 19.30
N ILE A 218 5.42 -2.31 18.93
CA ILE A 218 4.90 -1.17 18.16
C ILE A 218 4.20 -0.20 19.11
N THR A 219 4.54 1.08 18.99
CA THR A 219 3.83 2.15 19.71
C THR A 219 2.64 2.57 18.87
N VAL A 220 1.43 2.42 19.41
CA VAL A 220 0.19 2.86 18.77
C VAL A 220 -0.45 3.96 19.61
N ASP A 221 -0.93 5.01 18.94
CA ASP A 221 -1.74 6.04 19.58
C ASP A 221 -3.04 5.44 20.14
N ASP A 222 -3.44 5.86 21.34
CA ASP A 222 -4.59 5.27 22.03
C ASP A 222 -5.91 5.58 21.32
N ALA A 223 -6.02 6.75 20.66
CA ALA A 223 -7.21 7.11 19.89
C ALA A 223 -7.29 6.31 18.58
N LEU A 224 -6.16 6.10 17.89
CA LEU A 224 -6.11 5.21 16.73
C LEU A 224 -6.49 3.77 17.12
N TRP A 225 -5.96 3.27 18.23
CA TRP A 225 -6.29 1.93 18.72
C TRP A 225 -7.78 1.78 19.06
N ALA A 226 -8.37 2.79 19.70
CA ALA A 226 -9.80 2.82 19.99
C ALA A 226 -10.64 2.82 18.70
N THR A 227 -10.23 3.59 17.70
CA THR A 227 -10.89 3.67 16.38
C THR A 227 -10.86 2.31 15.67
N LEU A 228 -9.72 1.64 15.65
CA LEU A 228 -9.60 0.29 15.07
C LEU A 228 -10.50 -0.73 15.79
N ASN A 229 -10.59 -0.64 17.13
CA ASN A 229 -11.51 -1.48 17.89
C ASN A 229 -12.99 -1.21 17.56
N GLN A 230 -13.37 0.05 17.29
CA GLN A 230 -14.73 0.39 16.88
C GLN A 230 -15.08 -0.26 15.54
N PHE A 231 -14.21 -0.14 14.54
CA PHE A 231 -14.41 -0.80 13.25
C PHE A 231 -14.40 -2.32 13.39
N ALA A 232 -13.49 -2.90 14.18
CA ALA A 232 -13.43 -4.34 14.39
C ALA A 232 -14.73 -4.90 14.97
N LYS A 233 -15.45 -4.13 15.81
CA LYS A 233 -16.75 -4.56 16.35
C LYS A 233 -17.85 -4.65 15.29
N LEU A 234 -17.74 -3.93 14.17
CA LEU A 234 -18.70 -4.03 13.06
C LEU A 234 -18.63 -5.40 12.35
N THR A 235 -17.55 -6.17 12.56
CA THR A 235 -17.44 -7.55 12.05
C THR A 235 -18.20 -8.57 12.88
N LEU A 236 -18.57 -8.21 14.12
CA LEU A 236 -19.33 -9.08 15.00
C LEU A 236 -20.78 -9.03 14.56
N VAL A 237 -21.27 -10.12 13.97
CA VAL A 237 -22.70 -10.34 13.76
C VAL A 237 -23.40 -10.15 15.11
N GLU A 238 -24.44 -9.31 15.17
CA GLU A 238 -25.29 -9.22 16.36
C GLU A 238 -25.72 -10.64 16.74
N SER A 239 -25.49 -11.03 18.00
CA SER A 239 -26.00 -12.28 18.52
C SER A 239 -27.52 -12.16 18.66
N THR A 240 -28.24 -12.25 17.55
CA THR A 240 -29.67 -12.51 17.58
C THR A 240 -29.88 -13.93 18.11
N GLY A 241 -30.95 -14.17 18.85
CA GLY A 241 -31.19 -15.43 19.58
C GLY A 241 -31.08 -16.71 18.75
N ASN A 242 -31.13 -16.61 17.42
CA ASN A 242 -30.95 -17.72 16.48
C ASN A 242 -29.49 -18.22 16.37
N SER A 243 -28.47 -17.41 16.67
CA SER A 243 -27.06 -17.86 16.66
C SER A 243 -26.69 -18.78 17.84
N ARG A 244 -27.61 -18.98 18.81
CA ARG A 244 -27.43 -19.90 19.94
C ARG A 244 -28.04 -21.29 19.72
N LEU A 245 -28.85 -21.47 18.67
CA LEU A 245 -29.38 -22.77 18.29
C LEU A 245 -28.31 -23.45 17.43
N GLY A 246 -27.42 -24.18 18.10
CA GLY A 246 -26.16 -24.67 17.55
C GLY A 246 -26.26 -25.43 16.23
N ALA A 247 -25.17 -25.38 15.46
CA ALA A 247 -24.89 -26.26 14.33
C ALA A 247 -24.49 -27.67 14.81
N GLY A 248 -25.33 -28.28 15.64
CA GLY A 248 -25.28 -29.71 15.95
C GLY A 248 -26.37 -30.41 15.12
N PRO A 249 -26.10 -31.56 14.49
CA PRO A 249 -27.16 -32.35 13.88
C PRO A 249 -28.13 -32.79 14.98
N ALA A 250 -29.43 -32.66 14.74
CA ALA A 250 -30.45 -33.34 15.55
C ALA A 250 -30.46 -34.81 15.14
N ASP A 251 -30.48 -35.69 16.14
CA ASP A 251 -30.52 -37.16 16.01
C ASP A 251 -31.62 -37.68 15.04
#